data_AF-A0A9N9QKE9-F1
#
_entry.id   AF-A0A9N9QKE9-F1
#
_cell.length_a   1.000
_cell.length_b   1.000
_cell.length_c   1.000
_cell.angle_alpha   90.00
_cell.angle_beta   90.00
_cell.angle_gamma   90.00
#
_symmetry.space_group_name_H-M   'P 1'
#
loop_
_entity.id
_entity.type
_entity.pdbx_description
1 polymer ?
#
loop_
_entity_poly.entity_id
_entity_poly.type
_entity_poly.pdbx_seq_one_letter_code
_entity_poly.pdbx_strand_id
1 'polypeptide(L)'
;MSSNPQWKMFQPPDSHPSPLQDILDLQHSNMQAKQAYRNGTFSSEYPSSPRDNFSNIGKTSGGNRFNLGNYNLDGCPMGDSVGVYSSGSTNNSSSQYDSMNHPPIRETGIIEKLLHSYGFIQCCERQARLFFHFSQFSGNIEHLKIGDPVEFEMTYDRRTGKPIASTVTKIAPEVVLSEARVTGTVTTEVKGEGSGDNTGRISYENRGECFFLPYTKDDVEGNVILHTGDAVSFQIATNQRGTLGACHVRFENPVHPVKYHGVVCSMKENFGFIERADVVKEIFFHYSEAKTEEELSLGDDVEFIIQTRNGKEVACNITKLPSGSVVFEDVSPEIMRGQVLKPLERGSMQRAAQNDPLPGRIRYRAADHSEVEVPFGDKDQCGEFTLRHGDWVQFQVATDRRDQLKRATNISLLDESFNVSGERREQGVVCILREGFGFIRCVEREHTMFFHFAEVLRLGHELSVGDEVEFTVDPVSTFSANNTRQSAIRIKHLPAGSVSFETLVERGVRGLVQKEAQVPPPAPNNGSPTRTPSQVHTPTRTVPCSVPRAREK
;
A
#
# COMPACT_ATOMS: atom_id res chain seq x y z
N MET A 1 -69.61 6.57 12.35
CA MET A 1 -68.18 6.38 12.61
C MET A 1 -68.00 5.01 13.24
N SER A 2 -67.08 4.18 12.75
CA SER A 2 -67.16 2.72 12.87
C SER A 2 -65.81 2.04 13.17
N SER A 3 -65.80 1.23 14.23
CA SER A 3 -65.10 -0.07 14.40
C SER A 3 -63.94 -0.51 13.47
N ASN A 4 -62.76 -0.78 14.08
CA ASN A 4 -61.91 -2.02 14.05
C ASN A 4 -61.60 -2.80 12.73
N PRO A 5 -60.59 -3.72 12.68
CA PRO A 5 -59.25 -3.79 13.33
C PRO A 5 -58.12 -4.42 12.43
N GLN A 6 -56.94 -4.72 13.03
CA GLN A 6 -55.95 -5.79 12.69
C GLN A 6 -55.21 -5.85 11.32
N TRP A 7 -53.88 -6.08 11.38
CA TRP A 7 -53.15 -7.03 10.52
C TRP A 7 -52.04 -7.75 11.31
N LYS A 8 -51.71 -9.00 10.92
CA LYS A 8 -50.86 -9.96 11.67
C LYS A 8 -49.48 -10.17 11.03
N MET A 9 -48.50 -10.55 11.85
CA MET A 9 -47.30 -11.25 11.39
C MET A 9 -47.60 -12.73 11.08
N PHE A 10 -46.88 -13.32 10.14
CA PHE A 10 -46.95 -14.74 9.78
C PHE A 10 -45.71 -15.51 10.28
N GLN A 11 -45.92 -16.70 10.85
CA GLN A 11 -44.91 -17.74 11.10
C GLN A 11 -45.37 -19.04 10.43
N PRO A 12 -44.47 -19.94 9.99
CA PRO A 12 -44.75 -21.35 9.77
C PRO A 12 -44.66 -22.16 11.08
N PRO A 13 -45.19 -23.40 11.13
CA PRO A 13 -45.56 -24.06 12.40
C PRO A 13 -44.51 -24.98 13.02
N ASP A 14 -44.59 -25.15 14.34
CA ASP A 14 -43.84 -26.13 15.12
C ASP A 14 -44.30 -27.58 14.89
N SER A 15 -43.36 -28.52 15.02
CA SER A 15 -43.67 -29.93 15.33
C SER A 15 -42.65 -30.49 16.34
N HIS A 16 -43.17 -30.90 17.50
CA HIS A 16 -42.45 -31.58 18.59
C HIS A 16 -42.21 -33.08 18.26
N PRO A 17 -41.43 -33.89 19.03
CA PRO A 17 -40.90 -33.63 20.38
C PRO A 17 -39.42 -34.01 20.67
N SER A 18 -38.91 -33.55 21.82
CA SER A 18 -37.73 -34.12 22.51
C SER A 18 -38.11 -35.33 23.37
N PRO A 19 -37.14 -36.14 23.86
CA PRO A 19 -36.68 -35.90 25.25
C PRO A 19 -35.17 -36.19 25.52
N LEU A 20 -34.64 -35.47 26.54
CA LEU A 20 -33.75 -35.89 27.67
C LEU A 20 -32.82 -37.11 27.48
N GLN A 21 -31.55 -37.17 27.91
CA GLN A 21 -30.73 -36.47 28.94
C GLN A 21 -29.22 -36.75 28.63
N ASP A 22 -28.14 -36.36 29.34
CA ASP A 22 -27.84 -35.75 30.66
C ASP A 22 -26.59 -34.83 30.53
N ILE A 23 -26.56 -33.64 31.13
CA ILE A 23 -25.78 -33.24 32.33
C ILE A 23 -24.25 -33.53 32.33
N LEU A 24 -23.44 -32.46 32.21
CA LEU A 24 -22.45 -32.08 33.24
C LEU A 24 -21.92 -30.65 33.05
N ASP A 25 -22.23 -29.78 34.02
CA ASP A 25 -21.69 -28.42 34.17
C ASP A 25 -20.23 -28.45 34.65
N LEU A 26 -19.39 -27.52 34.15
CA LEU A 26 -18.28 -26.96 34.93
C LEU A 26 -17.78 -25.59 34.42
N GLN A 27 -18.39 -24.55 35.00
CA GLN A 27 -17.83 -23.24 35.38
C GLN A 27 -17.18 -22.30 34.34
N HIS A 28 -17.81 -21.12 34.27
CA HIS A 28 -17.35 -19.89 33.64
C HIS A 28 -15.94 -19.40 34.04
N SER A 29 -15.30 -18.68 33.11
CA SER A 29 -14.63 -17.41 33.42
C SER A 29 -14.94 -16.36 32.34
N ASN A 30 -15.50 -15.23 32.77
CA ASN A 30 -15.98 -14.13 31.94
C ASN A 30 -14.89 -13.05 31.78
N MET A 31 -14.51 -12.68 30.55
CA MET A 31 -13.68 -11.51 30.27
C MET A 31 -14.16 -10.78 29.01
N GLN A 32 -14.79 -9.62 29.21
CA GLN A 32 -15.08 -8.66 28.14
C GLN A 32 -13.79 -7.95 27.72
N ALA A 33 -13.31 -8.19 26.50
CA ALA A 33 -12.28 -7.36 25.87
C ALA A 33 -12.95 -6.29 24.99
N LYS A 34 -12.92 -5.03 25.44
CA LYS A 34 -13.41 -3.89 24.64
C LYS A 34 -12.46 -3.60 23.48
N GLN A 35 -13.04 -3.30 22.33
CA GLN A 35 -12.33 -2.78 21.15
C GLN A 35 -11.63 -1.45 21.46
N ALA A 36 -10.36 -1.32 21.06
CA ALA A 36 -9.63 -0.06 20.98
C ALA A 36 -8.38 -0.16 20.07
N TYR A 37 -8.54 -0.57 18.81
CA TYR A 37 -7.47 -0.39 17.83
C TYR A 37 -7.43 1.07 17.36
N ARG A 38 -6.26 1.70 17.51
CA ARG A 38 -6.02 3.10 17.16
C ARG A 38 -4.97 3.15 16.03
N ASN A 39 -5.30 3.80 14.93
CA ASN A 39 -4.41 3.94 13.76
C ASN A 39 -3.02 4.47 14.16
N GLY A 40 -1.98 3.83 13.62
CA GLY A 40 -0.61 4.32 13.59
C GLY A 40 -0.16 4.52 12.15
N THR A 41 -0.32 5.73 11.63
CA THR A 41 0.15 6.13 10.30
C THR A 41 1.65 6.38 10.32
N PHE A 42 2.43 5.65 9.52
CA PHE A 42 3.82 6.00 9.25
C PHE A 42 3.87 7.02 8.11
N SER A 43 4.52 8.16 8.33
CA SER A 43 4.69 9.22 7.33
C SER A 43 6.13 9.22 6.84
N SER A 44 6.33 9.14 5.51
CA SER A 44 7.65 9.26 4.88
C SER A 44 7.70 10.58 4.11
N GLU A 45 8.25 11.61 4.75
CA GLU A 45 8.54 12.88 4.09
C GLU A 45 9.92 12.79 3.40
N TYR A 46 9.95 12.76 2.08
CA TYR A 46 11.16 13.08 1.32
C TYR A 46 11.16 14.56 0.92
N PRO A 47 12.15 15.37 1.33
CA PRO A 47 12.22 16.77 0.94
C PRO A 47 12.59 16.89 -0.55
N SER A 48 11.76 17.62 -1.29
CA SER A 48 12.06 17.97 -2.69
C SER A 48 13.14 19.06 -2.74
N SER A 49 14.17 18.88 -3.56
CA SER A 49 15.18 19.91 -3.80
C SER A 49 14.58 21.15 -4.48
N PRO A 50 15.13 22.36 -4.26
CA PRO A 50 14.52 23.59 -4.77
C PRO A 50 14.56 23.69 -6.29
N ARG A 51 13.46 24.16 -6.88
CA ARG A 51 13.37 24.47 -8.32
C ARG A 51 13.62 25.95 -8.52
N ASP A 52 14.75 26.31 -9.14
CA ASP A 52 15.04 27.69 -9.52
C ASP A 52 13.95 28.24 -10.43
N ASN A 53 13.39 29.40 -10.04
CA ASN A 53 12.35 30.08 -10.81
C ASN A 53 12.87 31.46 -11.22
N PHE A 54 13.46 31.55 -12.42
CA PHE A 54 13.95 32.80 -12.98
C PHE A 54 12.79 33.73 -13.35
N SER A 55 12.64 34.84 -12.62
CA SER A 55 11.80 35.97 -13.04
C SER A 55 12.60 37.27 -13.02
N ASN A 56 12.92 37.79 -14.20
CA ASN A 56 13.52 39.11 -14.41
C ASN A 56 12.62 40.24 -13.91
N ILE A 57 13.17 41.22 -13.18
CA ILE A 57 12.93 42.68 -13.35
C ILE A 57 13.76 43.51 -12.36
N GLY A 58 14.23 44.70 -12.80
CA GLY A 58 14.46 45.85 -11.91
C GLY A 58 15.90 46.15 -11.48
N LYS A 59 16.56 47.09 -12.17
CA LYS A 59 17.80 47.75 -11.70
C LYS A 59 17.51 48.77 -10.58
N THR A 60 18.43 48.96 -9.63
CA THR A 60 18.89 50.31 -9.21
C THR A 60 20.18 50.25 -8.36
N SER A 61 20.80 51.43 -8.17
CA SER A 61 22.16 51.64 -7.66
C SER A 61 22.25 51.77 -6.13
N GLY A 62 23.46 51.59 -5.57
CA GLY A 62 23.81 52.06 -4.22
C GLY A 62 24.77 51.14 -3.47
N GLY A 63 26.06 51.47 -3.44
CA GLY A 63 27.05 50.72 -2.64
C GLY A 63 27.38 51.40 -1.30
N ASN A 64 28.05 50.67 -0.41
CA ASN A 64 28.95 51.25 0.58
C ASN A 64 30.07 50.27 0.97
N ARG A 65 31.22 50.81 1.39
CA ARG A 65 32.49 50.09 1.63
C ARG A 65 32.70 49.80 3.13
N PHE A 66 33.56 48.82 3.45
CA PHE A 66 34.72 48.83 4.38
C PHE A 66 35.18 47.35 4.52
N ASN A 67 36.35 46.88 4.06
CA ASN A 67 37.74 47.10 4.52
C ASN A 67 37.94 46.77 6.02
N LEU A 68 38.92 45.99 6.51
CA LEU A 68 40.07 45.25 5.94
C LEU A 68 40.60 44.26 7.01
N GLY A 69 41.21 43.12 6.66
CA GLY A 69 41.89 42.26 7.65
C GLY A 69 42.41 40.90 7.17
N ASN A 70 43.57 40.87 6.50
CA ASN A 70 44.42 39.67 6.33
C ASN A 70 45.03 39.26 7.72
N TYR A 71 45.69 38.11 7.96
CA TYR A 71 46.79 37.48 7.19
C TYR A 71 46.94 35.94 7.39
N ASN A 72 47.65 35.33 6.44
CA ASN A 72 48.16 33.94 6.32
C ASN A 72 48.79 33.32 7.60
N LEU A 73 48.70 32.01 7.86
CA LEU A 73 49.24 30.81 7.17
C LEU A 73 50.78 30.68 7.22
N ASP A 74 51.31 29.72 8.01
CA ASP A 74 52.20 28.62 7.56
C ASP A 74 52.84 27.79 8.70
N GLY A 75 53.21 26.54 8.39
CA GLY A 75 54.40 25.88 8.97
C GLY A 75 54.25 24.89 10.15
N CYS A 76 54.27 23.58 9.84
CA CYS A 76 54.74 22.55 10.78
C CYS A 76 56.28 22.50 10.79
N PRO A 77 56.94 21.98 11.86
CA PRO A 77 57.60 20.67 11.68
C PRO A 77 57.63 19.74 12.92
N MET A 78 58.00 18.49 12.64
CA MET A 78 58.30 17.39 13.58
C MET A 78 59.47 17.68 14.55
N GLY A 79 59.51 16.94 15.68
CA GLY A 79 60.70 16.82 16.53
C GLY A 79 60.58 15.78 17.65
N ASP A 80 61.26 14.64 17.51
CA ASP A 80 61.49 13.66 18.60
C ASP A 80 62.35 14.25 19.73
N SER A 81 62.15 13.78 20.99
CA SER A 81 63.25 13.18 21.78
C SER A 81 62.85 12.70 23.19
N VAL A 82 63.14 11.41 23.38
CA VAL A 82 63.39 10.63 24.60
C VAL A 82 63.81 11.32 25.92
N GLY A 83 63.12 10.93 27.01
CA GLY A 83 63.74 10.34 28.21
C GLY A 83 64.32 11.24 29.31
N VAL A 84 63.97 10.94 30.58
CA VAL A 84 64.91 10.50 31.66
C VAL A 84 64.15 10.18 32.96
N TYR A 85 64.69 9.21 33.69
CA TYR A 85 64.27 8.62 34.97
C TYR A 85 64.36 9.57 36.19
N SER A 86 63.56 9.31 37.23
CA SER A 86 64.03 9.15 38.62
C SER A 86 62.91 8.68 39.58
N SER A 87 63.30 7.89 40.58
CA SER A 87 62.45 7.22 41.57
C SER A 87 62.51 7.88 42.95
N GLY A 88 61.46 7.72 43.76
CA GLY A 88 61.46 8.11 45.18
C GLY A 88 60.10 7.94 45.85
N SER A 89 60.04 7.16 46.94
CA SER A 89 58.78 6.63 47.50
C SER A 89 58.17 7.46 48.64
N THR A 90 56.83 7.39 48.74
CA THR A 90 56.01 7.42 49.97
C THR A 90 56.20 8.56 50.98
N ASN A 91 55.14 9.37 51.15
CA ASN A 91 54.30 9.18 52.35
C ASN A 91 52.84 9.64 52.16
N ASN A 92 51.96 9.15 53.02
CA ASN A 92 50.50 9.29 52.91
C ASN A 92 49.98 10.53 53.67
N SER A 93 49.25 11.41 52.98
CA SER A 93 48.33 12.35 53.62
C SER A 93 47.21 12.77 52.67
N SER A 94 45.97 12.48 53.06
CA SER A 94 44.75 12.91 52.38
C SER A 94 44.62 14.44 52.31
N SER A 95 44.33 15.00 51.14
CA SER A 95 43.35 16.10 50.94
C SER A 95 43.23 16.54 49.48
N GLN A 96 41.98 16.54 48.99
CA GLN A 96 41.37 17.59 48.15
C GLN A 96 41.92 17.97 46.76
N TYR A 97 41.01 17.84 45.78
CA TYR A 97 40.92 18.54 44.49
C TYR A 97 42.10 18.40 43.50
N ASP A 98 41.87 17.67 42.41
CA ASP A 98 41.47 18.37 41.19
C ASP A 98 40.58 17.51 40.28
N SER A 99 39.54 18.09 39.69
CA SER A 99 38.63 17.44 38.74
C SER A 99 37.84 18.48 37.95
N MET A 100 38.44 18.97 36.87
CA MET A 100 37.75 19.68 35.79
C MET A 100 38.22 19.14 34.43
N ASN A 101 37.34 19.19 33.44
CA ASN A 101 37.52 18.78 32.03
C ASN A 101 37.40 17.28 31.70
N HIS A 102 36.40 16.62 32.26
CA HIS A 102 35.63 15.64 31.49
C HIS A 102 34.22 16.20 31.25
N PRO A 103 33.62 16.04 30.04
CA PRO A 103 32.20 16.33 29.85
C PRO A 103 31.37 15.41 30.77
N PRO A 104 30.21 15.84 31.28
CA PRO A 104 29.39 15.04 32.17
C PRO A 104 29.00 13.72 31.48
N ILE A 105 29.43 12.60 32.05
CA ILE A 105 29.10 11.27 31.55
C ILE A 105 27.60 11.06 31.79
N ARG A 106 26.84 10.99 30.69
CA ARG A 106 25.41 10.69 30.72
C ARG A 106 25.24 9.18 30.67
N GLU A 107 24.45 8.66 31.59
CA GLU A 107 24.21 7.22 31.79
C GLU A 107 22.78 6.88 31.41
N THR A 108 22.55 5.65 30.97
CA THR A 108 21.22 5.15 30.63
C THR A 108 20.60 4.32 31.76
N GLY A 109 19.28 4.37 31.87
CA GLY A 109 18.52 3.64 32.86
C GLY A 109 17.04 3.54 32.51
N ILE A 110 16.30 2.79 33.33
CA ILE A 110 14.86 2.58 33.17
C ILE A 110 14.15 3.11 34.41
N ILE A 111 13.02 3.80 34.22
CA ILE A 111 12.16 4.23 35.32
C ILE A 111 11.58 3.02 36.03
N GLU A 112 12.12 2.68 37.20
CA GLU A 112 11.69 1.54 38.02
C GLU A 112 10.43 1.86 38.81
N LYS A 113 10.31 3.10 39.31
CA LYS A 113 9.17 3.54 40.13
C LYS A 113 8.95 5.04 40.06
N LEU A 114 7.68 5.44 39.93
CA LEU A 114 7.23 6.83 40.03
C LEU A 114 6.35 7.02 41.27
N LEU A 115 6.46 8.18 41.91
CA LEU A 115 5.60 8.68 42.97
C LEU A 115 5.21 10.13 42.65
N HIS A 116 4.37 10.75 43.46
CA HIS A 116 3.72 12.04 43.16
C HIS A 116 4.66 13.24 42.84
N SER A 117 5.94 13.20 43.22
CA SER A 117 6.91 14.29 42.96
C SER A 117 8.34 13.82 42.66
N TYR A 118 8.59 12.51 42.66
CA TYR A 118 9.92 11.93 42.50
C TYR A 118 9.83 10.50 41.97
N GLY A 119 10.95 9.98 41.48
CA GLY A 119 11.04 8.60 41.01
C GLY A 119 12.38 7.95 41.32
N PHE A 120 12.49 6.70 40.89
CA PHE A 120 13.70 5.89 40.95
C PHE A 120 14.04 5.36 39.56
N ILE A 121 15.32 5.44 39.21
CA ILE A 121 15.90 4.93 37.97
C ILE A 121 16.79 3.75 38.33
N GLN A 122 16.56 2.62 37.67
CA GLN A 122 17.50 1.50 37.67
C GLN A 122 18.52 1.75 36.56
N CYS A 123 19.80 1.84 36.91
CA CYS A 123 20.87 2.05 35.92
C CYS A 123 21.03 0.81 35.04
N CYS A 124 21.35 0.99 33.75
CA CYS A 124 21.66 -0.10 32.82
C CYS A 124 23.11 -0.59 32.97
N GLU A 125 24.06 0.34 33.12
CA GLU A 125 25.50 0.05 33.21
C GLU A 125 25.96 -0.40 34.61
N ARG A 126 25.13 -0.19 35.64
CA ARG A 126 25.47 -0.51 37.04
C ARG A 126 24.28 -1.14 37.74
N GLN A 127 24.54 -2.07 38.66
CA GLN A 127 23.54 -2.62 39.58
C GLN A 127 23.21 -1.63 40.71
N ALA A 128 22.86 -0.40 40.34
CA ALA A 128 22.57 0.72 41.23
C ALA A 128 21.19 1.31 40.94
N ARG A 129 20.55 1.81 41.99
CA ARG A 129 19.20 2.38 41.97
C ARG A 129 19.29 3.84 42.42
N LEU A 130 19.07 4.77 41.51
CA LEU A 130 19.23 6.20 41.75
C LEU A 130 17.88 6.88 41.97
N PHE A 131 17.85 7.86 42.86
CA PHE A 131 16.71 8.74 43.09
C PHE A 131 16.77 9.95 42.15
N PHE A 132 15.64 10.39 41.61
CA PHE A 132 15.51 11.69 40.96
C PHE A 132 14.24 12.41 41.40
N HIS A 133 14.30 13.74 41.46
CA HIS A 133 13.13 14.60 41.69
C HIS A 133 12.55 15.05 40.34
N PHE A 134 11.24 15.28 40.23
CA PHE A 134 10.61 15.68 38.97
C PHE A 134 11.16 16.97 38.37
N SER A 135 11.70 17.88 39.19
CA SER A 135 12.40 19.08 38.70
C SER A 135 13.72 18.80 37.96
N GLN A 136 14.22 17.56 38.01
CA GLN A 136 15.38 17.11 37.24
C GLN A 136 14.97 16.48 35.90
N PHE A 137 13.67 16.32 35.63
CA PHE A 137 13.18 15.77 34.38
C PHE A 137 12.98 16.86 33.33
N SER A 138 13.75 16.78 32.25
CA SER A 138 13.68 17.68 31.10
C SER A 138 12.61 17.23 30.11
N GLY A 139 11.34 17.47 30.46
CA GLY A 139 10.18 17.15 29.60
C GLY A 139 8.82 17.26 30.32
N ASN A 140 7.72 16.91 29.65
CA ASN A 140 6.42 16.82 30.32
C ASN A 140 6.33 15.52 31.16
N ILE A 141 6.25 15.67 32.49
CA ILE A 141 6.14 14.56 33.44
C ILE A 141 4.92 13.66 33.22
N GLU A 142 3.84 14.16 32.62
CA GLU A 142 2.63 13.37 32.31
C GLU A 142 2.90 12.26 31.28
N HIS A 143 3.97 12.40 30.49
CA HIS A 143 4.38 11.44 29.47
C HIS A 143 5.44 10.44 29.97
N LEU A 144 5.87 10.56 31.25
CA LEU A 144 6.83 9.68 31.89
C LEU A 144 6.11 8.56 32.67
N LYS A 145 6.50 7.32 32.42
CA LYS A 145 5.87 6.11 32.95
C LYS A 145 6.92 5.14 33.50
N ILE A 146 6.47 4.25 34.37
CA ILE A 146 7.28 3.11 34.82
C ILE A 146 7.58 2.23 33.60
N GLY A 147 8.85 1.86 33.42
CA GLY A 147 9.37 1.15 32.24
C GLY A 147 9.91 2.05 31.13
N ASP A 148 9.76 3.37 31.19
CA ASP A 148 10.36 4.26 30.18
C ASP A 148 11.90 4.26 30.26
N PRO A 149 12.61 4.21 29.11
CA PRO A 149 14.04 4.44 29.06
C PRO A 149 14.35 5.93 29.24
N VAL A 150 15.38 6.21 30.04
CA VAL A 150 15.85 7.58 30.34
C VAL A 150 17.37 7.65 30.31
N GLU A 151 17.85 8.83 29.97
CA GLU A 151 19.26 9.22 30.03
C GLU A 151 19.42 10.29 31.11
N PHE A 152 20.41 10.18 31.97
CA PHE A 152 20.58 11.06 33.13
C PHE A 152 22.07 11.29 33.46
N GLU A 153 22.36 12.31 34.26
CA GLU A 153 23.70 12.55 34.81
C GLU A 153 23.76 12.10 36.27
N MET A 154 24.71 11.23 36.62
CA MET A 154 24.93 10.83 38.00
C MET A 154 25.61 11.98 38.77
N THR A 155 24.92 12.51 39.77
CA THR A 155 25.41 13.57 40.65
C THR A 155 25.24 13.17 42.11
N TYR A 156 25.70 14.01 43.05
CA TYR A 156 25.57 13.74 44.48
C TYR A 156 24.75 14.85 45.15
N ASP A 157 23.77 14.47 45.98
CA ASP A 157 22.99 15.41 46.79
C ASP A 157 23.94 16.15 47.74
N ARG A 158 24.10 17.46 47.52
CA ARG A 158 25.00 18.34 48.30
C ARG A 158 24.69 18.35 49.80
N ARG A 159 23.49 17.93 50.23
CA ARG A 159 23.10 17.87 51.64
C ARG A 159 23.31 16.51 52.30
N THR A 160 23.28 15.42 51.54
CA THR A 160 23.33 14.04 52.11
C THR A 160 24.48 13.17 51.57
N GLY A 161 25.21 13.63 50.56
CA GLY A 161 26.27 12.88 49.89
C GLY A 161 25.76 11.67 49.08
N LYS A 162 24.44 11.47 48.99
CA LYS A 162 23.86 10.32 48.28
C LYS A 162 23.90 10.53 46.77
N PRO A 163 24.20 9.48 45.98
CA PRO A 163 24.11 9.56 44.54
C PRO A 163 22.65 9.71 44.09
N ILE A 164 22.41 10.63 43.16
CA ILE A 164 21.11 10.96 42.58
C ILE A 164 21.26 11.14 41.07
N ALA A 165 20.17 10.92 40.34
CA ALA A 165 20.09 11.23 38.92
C ALA A 165 19.61 12.68 38.72
N SER A 166 20.39 13.43 37.96
CA SER A 166 20.15 14.81 37.50
C SER A 166 19.89 14.81 36.00
N THR A 167 19.39 15.94 35.45
CA THR A 167 19.26 16.19 34.00
C THR A 167 18.66 15.01 33.21
N VAL A 168 17.62 14.41 33.78
CA VAL A 168 16.93 13.22 33.28
C VAL A 168 16.12 13.58 32.03
N THR A 169 16.46 13.02 30.88
CA THR A 169 15.68 13.12 29.65
C THR A 169 15.04 11.78 29.32
N LYS A 170 13.75 11.78 28.96
CA LYS A 170 13.13 10.59 28.37
C LYS A 170 13.78 10.30 27.03
N ILE A 171 14.34 9.11 26.89
CA ILE A 171 14.72 8.59 25.59
C ILE A 171 13.39 8.30 24.89
N ALA A 172 13.10 9.04 23.82
CA ALA A 172 11.95 8.70 22.99
C ALA A 172 12.19 7.28 22.46
N PRO A 173 11.17 6.39 22.47
CA PRO A 173 11.21 5.16 21.68
C PRO A 173 11.04 5.52 20.21
N GLU A 174 11.95 6.34 19.69
CA GLU A 174 12.32 6.31 18.30
C GLU A 174 12.83 4.90 18.05
N VAL A 175 12.09 4.16 17.22
CA VAL A 175 12.50 2.83 16.79
C VAL A 175 13.69 3.04 15.86
N VAL A 176 14.88 3.16 16.45
CA VAL A 176 16.15 3.19 15.73
C VAL A 176 16.42 1.77 15.21
N LEU A 177 15.66 1.41 14.18
CA LEU A 177 16.19 0.64 13.07
C LEU A 177 17.29 1.52 12.49
N SER A 178 18.56 1.17 12.73
CA SER A 178 19.63 1.79 11.95
C SER A 178 19.47 1.30 10.50
N GLU A 179 18.92 2.12 9.60
CA GLU A 179 18.84 1.76 8.17
C GLU A 179 20.22 1.40 7.61
N ALA A 180 21.27 2.04 8.15
CA ALA A 180 22.66 1.69 7.94
C ALA A 180 22.95 0.24 8.39
N ARG A 181 23.33 -0.60 7.42
CA ARG A 181 23.89 -1.93 7.69
C ARG A 181 25.30 -1.80 8.28
N VAL A 182 25.55 -2.53 9.36
CA VAL A 182 26.82 -2.66 10.09
C VAL A 182 27.46 -4.00 9.70
N THR A 183 28.79 -4.06 9.69
CA THR A 183 29.55 -5.30 9.44
C THR A 183 30.08 -5.88 10.74
N GLY A 184 30.22 -7.20 10.79
CA GLY A 184 30.66 -7.92 11.99
C GLY A 184 30.93 -9.39 11.71
N THR A 185 31.15 -10.16 12.77
CA THR A 185 31.53 -11.57 12.69
C THR A 185 30.63 -12.41 13.59
N VAL A 186 30.15 -13.55 13.08
CA VAL A 186 29.37 -14.50 13.88
C VAL A 186 30.28 -15.14 14.93
N THR A 187 29.95 -14.96 16.22
CA THR A 187 30.72 -15.48 17.36
C THR A 187 30.04 -16.67 18.04
N THR A 188 28.75 -16.89 17.79
CA THR A 188 28.03 -18.08 18.21
C THR A 188 26.94 -18.37 17.19
N GLU A 189 26.98 -19.55 16.57
CA GLU A 189 25.95 -20.02 15.65
C GLU A 189 24.64 -20.38 16.38
N VAL A 190 23.51 -20.27 15.68
CA VAL A 190 22.20 -20.71 16.19
C VAL A 190 22.15 -22.24 16.18
N LYS A 191 22.15 -22.87 17.36
CA LYS A 191 22.04 -24.32 17.48
C LYS A 191 20.60 -24.79 17.29
N GLY A 192 20.42 -25.77 16.41
CA GLY A 192 19.12 -26.41 16.17
C GLY A 192 18.59 -27.18 17.38
N GLU A 193 17.27 -27.42 17.38
CA GLU A 193 16.45 -27.83 18.53
C GLU A 193 17.10 -28.82 19.51
N GLY A 194 17.16 -28.42 20.79
CA GLY A 194 17.60 -29.31 21.88
C GLY A 194 18.04 -28.62 23.17
N SER A 195 18.33 -27.31 23.14
CA SER A 195 18.72 -26.52 24.32
C SER A 195 18.06 -25.14 24.26
N GLY A 196 17.74 -24.54 25.42
CA GLY A 196 16.84 -23.38 25.53
C GLY A 196 17.32 -22.05 24.94
N ASP A 197 18.49 -22.01 24.32
CA ASP A 197 19.14 -20.81 23.77
C ASP A 197 19.19 -20.88 22.23
N ASN A 198 18.03 -20.75 21.56
CA ASN A 198 17.92 -20.66 20.09
C ASN A 198 18.44 -19.32 19.51
N THR A 199 19.40 -18.67 20.19
CA THR A 199 19.93 -17.35 19.87
C THR A 199 21.43 -17.43 19.61
N GLY A 200 21.85 -17.08 18.39
CA GLY A 200 23.25 -16.88 18.05
C GLY A 200 23.75 -15.51 18.52
N ARG A 201 25.03 -15.24 18.31
CA ARG A 201 25.67 -13.94 18.61
C ARG A 201 26.56 -13.46 17.46
N ILE A 202 26.48 -12.16 17.18
CA ILE A 202 27.34 -11.45 16.23
C ILE A 202 28.13 -10.38 17.00
N SER A 203 29.45 -10.31 16.78
CA SER A 203 30.29 -9.22 17.28
C SER A 203 30.47 -8.16 16.21
N TYR A 204 30.39 -6.88 16.57
CA TYR A 204 30.76 -5.77 15.69
C TYR A 204 31.60 -4.73 16.43
N GLU A 205 32.46 -4.03 15.68
CA GLU A 205 33.30 -2.96 16.21
C GLU A 205 32.66 -1.60 15.94
N ASN A 206 32.60 -0.75 16.97
CA ASN A 206 32.20 0.65 16.82
C ASN A 206 33.13 1.52 17.67
N ARG A 207 33.85 2.45 17.03
CA ARG A 207 34.81 3.37 17.66
C ARG A 207 35.93 2.68 18.49
N GLY A 208 36.31 1.45 18.13
CA GLY A 208 37.32 0.66 18.85
C GLY A 208 36.77 -0.19 20.00
N GLU A 209 35.46 -0.18 20.24
CA GLU A 209 34.79 -1.05 21.20
C GLU A 209 34.06 -2.19 20.48
N CYS A 210 34.16 -3.41 21.02
CA CYS A 210 33.54 -4.60 20.46
C CYS A 210 32.23 -4.93 21.20
N PHE A 211 31.12 -4.91 20.47
CA PHE A 211 29.77 -5.14 20.96
C PHE A 211 29.22 -6.48 20.46
N PHE A 212 28.41 -7.14 21.28
CA PHE A 212 27.80 -8.43 20.95
C PHE A 212 26.28 -8.31 20.88
N LEU A 213 25.69 -8.64 19.74
CA LEU A 213 24.24 -8.65 19.53
C LEU A 213 23.71 -10.07 19.39
N PRO A 214 22.59 -10.41 20.05
CA PRO A 214 21.87 -11.64 19.78
C PRO A 214 21.20 -11.57 18.40
N TYR A 215 21.11 -12.72 17.73
CA TYR A 215 20.27 -12.93 16.54
C TYR A 215 19.60 -14.30 16.62
N THR A 216 18.47 -14.47 15.95
CA THR A 216 17.71 -15.72 15.84
C THR A 216 17.79 -16.28 14.42
N LYS A 217 17.22 -17.46 14.18
CA LYS A 217 17.13 -18.02 12.83
C LYS A 217 16.28 -17.14 11.89
N ASP A 218 15.25 -16.49 12.43
CA ASP A 218 14.32 -15.64 11.67
C ASP A 218 14.93 -14.28 11.31
N ASP A 219 16.04 -13.89 11.95
CA ASP A 219 16.78 -12.65 11.66
C ASP A 219 17.73 -12.78 10.44
N VAL A 220 17.88 -13.99 9.86
CA VAL A 220 18.84 -14.29 8.78
C VAL A 220 18.16 -14.26 7.41
N GLU A 221 18.64 -13.39 6.52
CA GLU A 221 18.15 -13.28 5.14
C GLU A 221 18.66 -14.42 4.25
N GLY A 222 17.84 -14.84 3.27
CA GLY A 222 18.26 -15.77 2.21
C GLY A 222 18.35 -17.25 2.61
N ASN A 223 17.77 -17.66 3.75
CA ASN A 223 17.76 -19.05 4.23
C ASN A 223 19.15 -19.69 4.39
N VAL A 224 20.19 -18.88 4.63
CA VAL A 224 21.56 -19.38 4.82
C VAL A 224 21.81 -19.83 6.26
N ILE A 225 22.70 -20.81 6.44
CA ILE A 225 23.21 -21.21 7.75
C ILE A 225 24.48 -20.42 8.01
N LEU A 226 24.51 -19.68 9.12
CA LEU A 226 25.65 -18.88 9.56
C LEU A 226 26.48 -19.67 10.59
N HIS A 227 27.78 -19.77 10.33
CA HIS A 227 28.75 -20.46 11.18
C HIS A 227 29.66 -19.48 11.92
N THR A 228 30.29 -19.97 13.00
CA THR A 228 31.20 -19.15 13.81
C THR A 228 32.46 -18.79 13.01
N GLY A 229 32.76 -17.49 12.91
CA GLY A 229 33.83 -16.94 12.08
C GLY A 229 33.34 -16.26 10.79
N ASP A 230 32.05 -16.41 10.43
CA ASP A 230 31.50 -15.82 9.20
C ASP A 230 31.40 -14.30 9.30
N ALA A 231 31.90 -13.61 8.28
CA ALA A 231 31.76 -12.16 8.10
C ALA A 231 30.35 -11.84 7.59
N VAL A 232 29.61 -11.01 8.33
CA VAL A 232 28.19 -10.73 8.12
C VAL A 232 27.89 -9.23 8.15
N SER A 233 26.91 -8.84 7.34
CA SER A 233 26.32 -7.51 7.29
C SER A 233 24.88 -7.59 7.82
N PHE A 234 24.52 -6.73 8.77
CA PHE A 234 23.23 -6.79 9.49
C PHE A 234 22.77 -5.37 9.90
N GLN A 235 21.54 -5.21 10.37
CA GLN A 235 21.03 -3.97 10.95
C GLN A 235 20.88 -4.11 12.47
N ILE A 236 21.13 -3.03 13.20
CA ILE A 236 20.90 -2.98 14.65
C ILE A 236 19.45 -2.56 14.87
N ALA A 237 18.70 -3.39 15.59
CA ALA A 237 17.31 -3.12 15.96
C ALA A 237 17.11 -3.26 17.47
N THR A 238 16.30 -2.37 18.05
CA THR A 238 15.86 -2.48 19.44
C THR A 238 14.56 -3.28 19.49
N ASN A 239 14.51 -4.38 20.23
CA ASN A 239 13.26 -5.12 20.39
C ASN A 239 12.25 -4.39 21.30
N GLN A 240 11.01 -4.87 21.35
CA GLN A 240 9.95 -4.29 22.19
C GLN A 240 10.25 -4.28 23.71
N ARG A 241 11.33 -4.92 24.15
CA ARG A 241 11.80 -4.99 25.54
C ARG A 241 13.02 -4.09 25.81
N GLY A 242 13.45 -3.30 24.83
CA GLY A 242 14.58 -2.36 24.95
C GLY A 242 15.96 -3.00 24.79
N THR A 243 16.07 -4.28 24.43
CA THR A 243 17.38 -4.92 24.16
C THR A 243 17.72 -4.84 22.68
N LEU A 244 18.95 -4.44 22.38
CA LEU A 244 19.48 -4.45 21.01
C LEU A 244 19.68 -5.89 20.51
N GLY A 245 19.39 -6.11 19.24
CA GLY A 245 19.64 -7.34 18.49
C GLY A 245 20.09 -7.03 17.06
N ALA A 246 20.63 -8.04 16.38
CA ALA A 246 20.99 -7.96 14.97
C ALA A 246 19.88 -8.61 14.13
N CYS A 247 19.31 -7.83 13.21
CA CYS A 247 18.30 -8.29 12.24
C CYS A 247 18.80 -8.10 10.81
N HIS A 248 18.08 -8.66 9.83
CA HIS A 248 18.45 -8.59 8.40
C HIS A 248 19.90 -9.05 8.16
N VAL A 249 20.31 -10.14 8.81
CA VAL A 249 21.68 -10.66 8.78
C VAL A 249 21.91 -11.40 7.47
N ARG A 250 22.95 -11.01 6.73
CA ARG A 250 23.43 -11.66 5.50
C ARG A 250 24.95 -11.79 5.54
N PHE A 251 25.53 -12.66 4.74
CA PHE A 251 26.98 -12.66 4.52
C PHE A 251 27.46 -11.30 3.97
N GLU A 252 28.60 -10.81 4.47
CA GLU A 252 29.21 -9.56 4.02
C GLU A 252 29.79 -9.69 2.61
N ASN A 253 30.39 -10.84 2.30
CA ASN A 253 30.96 -11.14 0.99
C ASN A 253 30.83 -12.65 0.67
N PRO A 254 29.60 -13.16 0.40
CA PRO A 254 29.40 -14.57 0.11
C PRO A 254 30.06 -14.94 -1.22
N VAL A 255 30.77 -16.07 -1.24
CA VAL A 255 31.52 -16.60 -2.41
C VAL A 255 30.63 -16.73 -3.66
N HIS A 256 29.32 -16.90 -3.46
CA HIS A 256 28.30 -16.67 -4.48
C HIS A 256 27.39 -15.53 -3.98
N PRO A 257 27.26 -14.41 -4.72
CA PRO A 257 26.38 -13.34 -4.29
C PRO A 257 24.94 -13.84 -4.20
N VAL A 258 24.28 -13.60 -3.05
CA VAL A 258 22.88 -13.97 -2.85
C VAL A 258 22.05 -13.27 -3.93
N LYS A 259 21.32 -14.07 -4.69
CA LYS A 259 20.47 -13.61 -5.77
C LYS A 259 19.05 -13.42 -5.25
N TYR A 260 18.48 -12.28 -5.60
CA TYR A 260 17.13 -11.86 -5.24
C TYR A 260 16.29 -11.82 -6.51
N HIS A 261 14.99 -11.99 -6.34
CA HIS A 261 14.03 -11.98 -7.42
C HIS A 261 13.03 -10.83 -7.22
N GLY A 262 12.46 -10.34 -8.31
CA GLY A 262 11.47 -9.28 -8.28
C GLY A 262 10.93 -8.97 -9.67
N VAL A 263 10.03 -7.99 -9.73
CA VAL A 263 9.40 -7.54 -10.98
C VAL A 263 9.60 -6.05 -11.15
N VAL A 264 9.92 -5.62 -12.38
CA VAL A 264 10.11 -4.21 -12.71
C VAL A 264 8.76 -3.47 -12.61
N CYS A 265 8.54 -2.75 -11.52
CA CYS A 265 7.28 -2.07 -11.21
C CYS A 265 7.21 -0.63 -11.75
N SER A 266 8.36 0.04 -11.92
CA SER A 266 8.46 1.40 -12.41
C SER A 266 9.73 1.62 -13.24
N MET A 267 9.58 2.31 -14.37
CA MET A 267 10.65 2.69 -15.29
C MET A 267 10.55 4.20 -15.55
N LYS A 268 11.70 4.89 -15.55
CA LYS A 268 11.84 6.33 -15.84
C LYS A 268 12.88 6.52 -16.95
N GLU A 269 13.51 7.69 -17.05
CA GLU A 269 14.45 7.97 -18.15
C GLU A 269 15.74 7.15 -18.05
N ASN A 270 16.38 7.10 -16.86
CA ASN A 270 17.69 6.46 -16.66
C ASN A 270 17.72 5.42 -15.51
N PHE A 271 16.59 5.25 -14.81
CA PHE A 271 16.51 4.44 -13.60
C PHE A 271 15.10 3.86 -13.42
N GLY A 272 15.00 2.80 -12.63
CA GLY A 272 13.74 2.15 -12.32
C GLY A 272 13.66 1.65 -10.89
N PHE A 273 12.55 0.99 -10.59
CA PHE A 273 12.30 0.30 -9.34
C PHE A 273 11.87 -1.14 -9.62
N ILE A 274 12.35 -2.06 -8.80
CA ILE A 274 11.97 -3.47 -8.79
C ILE A 274 11.20 -3.73 -7.51
N GLU A 275 10.00 -4.29 -7.61
CA GLU A 275 9.28 -4.82 -6.46
C GLU A 275 9.93 -6.13 -6.02
N ARG A 276 10.37 -6.20 -4.75
CA ARG A 276 11.12 -7.36 -4.22
C ARG A 276 10.21 -8.55 -3.92
N ALA A 277 10.65 -9.75 -4.30
CA ALA A 277 9.93 -11.00 -4.02
C ALA A 277 10.12 -11.50 -2.57
N ASP A 278 11.17 -11.04 -1.89
CA ASP A 278 11.52 -11.40 -0.51
C ASP A 278 10.85 -10.52 0.56
N VAL A 279 10.45 -9.29 0.21
CA VAL A 279 9.85 -8.32 1.16
C VAL A 279 8.98 -7.31 0.42
N VAL A 280 7.90 -6.82 1.05
CA VAL A 280 6.97 -5.82 0.49
C VAL A 280 7.63 -4.42 0.44
N LYS A 281 8.68 -4.28 -0.37
CA LYS A 281 9.42 -3.04 -0.63
C LYS A 281 9.92 -3.00 -2.07
N GLU A 282 10.00 -1.81 -2.62
CA GLU A 282 10.69 -1.55 -3.89
C GLU A 282 12.20 -1.33 -3.65
N ILE A 283 13.03 -1.72 -4.62
CA ILE A 283 14.47 -1.41 -4.65
C ILE A 283 14.83 -0.63 -5.91
N PHE A 284 15.65 0.41 -5.74
CA PHE A 284 16.13 1.26 -6.83
C PHE A 284 17.19 0.56 -7.68
N PHE A 285 17.15 0.78 -9.00
CA PHE A 285 18.25 0.44 -9.91
C PHE A 285 18.49 1.50 -10.97
N HIS A 286 19.72 1.54 -11.50
CA HIS A 286 20.09 2.36 -12.66
C HIS A 286 20.22 1.46 -13.89
N TYR A 287 19.90 1.94 -15.10
CA TYR A 287 19.87 1.08 -16.29
C TYR A 287 21.24 0.49 -16.68
N SER A 288 22.34 1.10 -16.23
CA SER A 288 23.70 0.53 -16.37
C SER A 288 23.93 -0.76 -15.59
N GLU A 289 23.05 -1.12 -14.65
CA GLU A 289 23.15 -2.34 -13.84
C GLU A 289 22.51 -3.57 -14.52
N ALA A 290 21.75 -3.36 -15.60
CA ALA A 290 21.20 -4.44 -16.42
C ALA A 290 22.32 -5.07 -17.26
N LYS A 291 22.49 -6.38 -17.17
CA LYS A 291 23.48 -7.15 -17.94
C LYS A 291 22.89 -7.88 -19.15
N THR A 292 21.63 -7.63 -19.46
CA THR A 292 20.93 -8.20 -20.62
C THR A 292 21.22 -7.41 -21.89
N GLU A 293 21.35 -8.10 -23.02
CA GLU A 293 21.28 -7.45 -24.35
C GLU A 293 19.85 -6.99 -24.68
N GLU A 294 18.85 -7.58 -24.02
CA GLU A 294 17.45 -7.16 -24.07
C GLU A 294 17.18 -5.99 -23.11
N GLU A 295 16.43 -5.00 -23.59
CA GLU A 295 15.97 -3.85 -22.80
C GLU A 295 14.86 -4.29 -21.82
N LEU A 296 15.02 -3.93 -20.53
CA LEU A 296 14.05 -4.24 -19.50
C LEU A 296 12.74 -3.47 -19.74
N SER A 297 11.61 -4.14 -19.55
CA SER A 297 10.26 -3.59 -19.69
C SER A 297 9.51 -3.61 -18.36
N LEU A 298 8.47 -2.78 -18.24
CA LEU A 298 7.54 -2.83 -17.11
C LEU A 298 6.87 -4.20 -17.04
N GLY A 299 6.88 -4.83 -15.87
CA GLY A 299 6.35 -6.18 -15.65
C GLY A 299 7.33 -7.31 -15.96
N ASP A 300 8.58 -7.04 -16.34
CA ASP A 300 9.59 -8.09 -16.50
C ASP A 300 9.99 -8.70 -15.15
N ASP A 301 10.01 -10.04 -15.09
CA ASP A 301 10.64 -10.81 -14.01
C ASP A 301 12.17 -10.65 -14.09
N VAL A 302 12.81 -10.38 -12.95
CA VAL A 302 14.25 -10.15 -12.88
C VAL A 302 14.93 -10.83 -11.69
N GLU A 303 16.18 -11.25 -11.92
CA GLU A 303 17.15 -11.72 -10.94
C GLU A 303 18.21 -10.62 -10.73
N PHE A 304 18.54 -10.28 -9.48
CA PHE A 304 19.49 -9.21 -9.15
C PHE A 304 20.23 -9.46 -7.83
N ILE A 305 21.23 -8.63 -7.53
CA ILE A 305 22.01 -8.67 -6.28
C ILE A 305 21.82 -7.34 -5.54
N ILE A 306 21.52 -7.39 -4.24
CA ILE A 306 21.38 -6.18 -3.40
C ILE A 306 22.76 -5.72 -2.90
N GLN A 307 23.24 -4.60 -3.42
CA GLN A 307 24.45 -3.94 -2.94
C GLN A 307 24.11 -2.70 -2.10
N THR A 308 24.96 -2.38 -1.11
CA THR A 308 24.79 -1.19 -0.28
C THR A 308 25.80 -0.13 -0.72
N ARG A 309 25.32 0.98 -1.28
CA ARG A 309 26.15 2.10 -1.76
C ARG A 309 25.76 3.37 -1.02
N ASN A 310 26.73 3.99 -0.33
CA ASN A 310 26.53 5.18 0.51
C ASN A 310 25.39 5.01 1.54
N GLY A 311 25.28 3.83 2.16
CA GLY A 311 24.22 3.48 3.11
C GLY A 311 22.85 3.17 2.50
N LYS A 312 22.68 3.23 1.17
CA LYS A 312 21.43 2.88 0.49
C LYS A 312 21.51 1.54 -0.22
N GLU A 313 20.44 0.78 -0.21
CA GLU A 313 20.31 -0.47 -0.96
C GLU A 313 19.97 -0.18 -2.43
N VAL A 314 20.71 -0.79 -3.34
CA VAL A 314 20.52 -0.71 -4.79
C VAL A 314 20.58 -2.10 -5.40
N ALA A 315 19.76 -2.35 -6.41
CA ALA A 315 19.81 -3.57 -7.21
C ALA A 315 20.87 -3.43 -8.30
N CYS A 316 21.82 -4.38 -8.30
CA CYS A 316 22.94 -4.50 -9.22
C CYS A 316 22.88 -5.84 -9.96
N ASN A 317 23.59 -5.96 -11.09
CA ASN A 317 23.71 -7.22 -11.84
C ASN A 317 22.34 -7.80 -12.24
N ILE A 318 21.49 -6.97 -12.84
CA ILE A 318 20.10 -7.33 -13.15
C ILE A 318 20.07 -8.19 -14.41
N THR A 319 19.38 -9.32 -14.33
CA THR A 319 19.21 -10.30 -15.40
C THR A 319 17.73 -10.60 -15.57
N LYS A 320 17.21 -10.54 -16.78
CA LYS A 320 15.81 -10.88 -17.10
C LYS A 320 15.56 -12.38 -16.97
N LEU A 321 14.42 -12.74 -16.39
CA LEU A 321 13.96 -14.12 -16.22
C LEU A 321 12.77 -14.42 -17.16
N PRO A 322 12.48 -15.71 -17.42
CA PRO A 322 11.24 -16.11 -18.10
C PRO A 322 10.00 -15.64 -17.34
N SER A 323 8.98 -15.17 -18.05
CA SER A 323 7.74 -14.67 -17.44
C SER A 323 7.00 -15.75 -16.64
N GLY A 324 6.59 -15.39 -15.41
CA GLY A 324 6.03 -16.30 -14.40
C GLY A 324 7.08 -16.95 -13.49
N SER A 325 8.33 -16.50 -13.54
CA SER A 325 9.38 -16.94 -12.59
C SER A 325 9.21 -16.33 -11.21
N VAL A 326 8.65 -15.10 -11.14
CA VAL A 326 8.40 -14.41 -9.87
C VAL A 326 6.90 -14.43 -9.57
N VAL A 327 6.56 -14.99 -8.41
CA VAL A 327 5.18 -15.09 -7.92
C VAL A 327 5.13 -14.51 -6.53
N PHE A 328 4.59 -13.28 -6.42
CA PHE A 328 4.39 -12.58 -5.15
C PHE A 328 3.24 -13.15 -4.32
N GLU A 329 2.18 -13.61 -4.98
CA GLU A 329 0.93 -14.00 -4.33
C GLU A 329 0.43 -15.36 -4.79
N ASP A 330 -0.10 -16.14 -3.84
CA ASP A 330 -0.86 -17.35 -4.14
C ASP A 330 -2.35 -17.01 -4.25
N VAL A 331 -2.87 -17.07 -5.47
CA VAL A 331 -4.31 -16.89 -5.75
C VAL A 331 -5.04 -18.20 -5.51
N SER A 332 -5.99 -18.21 -4.58
CA SER A 332 -6.87 -19.35 -4.38
C SER A 332 -7.71 -19.62 -5.63
N PRO A 333 -7.79 -20.87 -6.12
CA PRO A 333 -8.66 -21.22 -7.24
C PRO A 333 -10.15 -21.13 -6.88
N GLU A 334 -10.49 -21.07 -5.58
CA GLU A 334 -11.86 -20.96 -5.10
C GLU A 334 -12.43 -19.56 -5.35
N ILE A 335 -13.56 -19.52 -6.06
CA ILE A 335 -14.31 -18.27 -6.32
C ILE A 335 -15.23 -18.01 -5.12
N MET A 336 -14.86 -17.01 -4.33
CA MET A 336 -15.65 -16.55 -3.19
C MET A 336 -16.75 -15.59 -3.64
N ARG A 337 -17.83 -15.51 -2.86
CA ARG A 337 -18.89 -14.52 -3.02
C ARG A 337 -19.00 -13.66 -1.77
N GLY A 338 -19.17 -12.35 -1.96
CA GLY A 338 -19.26 -11.39 -0.86
C GLY A 338 -20.00 -10.12 -1.26
N GLN A 339 -20.14 -9.22 -0.29
CA GLN A 339 -20.71 -7.88 -0.48
C GLN A 339 -19.63 -6.81 -0.36
N VAL A 340 -19.69 -5.80 -1.22
CA VAL A 340 -18.81 -4.62 -1.14
C VAL A 340 -19.19 -3.80 0.10
N LEU A 341 -18.32 -3.78 1.10
CA LEU A 341 -18.49 -2.99 2.32
C LEU A 341 -18.01 -1.55 2.11
N LYS A 342 -16.88 -1.36 1.43
CA LYS A 342 -16.34 -0.05 1.05
C LYS A 342 -15.88 -0.10 -0.42
N PRO A 343 -16.54 0.63 -1.34
CA PRO A 343 -16.08 0.75 -2.73
C PRO A 343 -14.86 1.68 -2.85
N LEU A 344 -14.26 1.73 -4.03
CA LEU A 344 -13.16 2.66 -4.36
C LEU A 344 -13.73 4.03 -4.76
N GLU A 345 -13.24 5.11 -4.15
CA GLU A 345 -13.66 6.47 -4.48
C GLU A 345 -12.91 7.02 -5.70
N ARG A 346 -13.29 6.59 -6.91
CA ARG A 346 -12.65 7.02 -8.19
C ARG A 346 -12.92 8.48 -8.60
N GLY A 347 -13.57 9.29 -7.75
CA GLY A 347 -14.31 10.50 -8.17
C GLY A 347 -13.92 11.84 -7.53
N SER A 348 -12.80 11.95 -6.81
CA SER A 348 -12.36 13.24 -6.26
C SER A 348 -10.92 13.59 -6.65
N MET A 349 -10.71 14.84 -7.08
CA MET A 349 -9.37 15.44 -7.25
C MET A 349 -8.66 15.70 -5.91
N GLN A 350 -9.14 15.11 -4.82
CA GLN A 350 -8.49 15.21 -3.53
C GLN A 350 -7.31 14.25 -3.51
N ARG A 351 -6.12 14.83 -3.62
CA ARG A 351 -4.86 14.29 -3.10
C ARG A 351 -4.88 14.20 -1.56
N ALA A 352 -5.99 13.72 -1.00
CA ALA A 352 -6.10 13.36 0.40
C ALA A 352 -5.53 11.95 0.53
N ALA A 353 -4.52 11.80 1.39
CA ALA A 353 -3.75 10.58 1.53
C ALA A 353 -4.60 9.40 2.07
N GLN A 354 -5.28 8.67 1.17
CA GLN A 354 -5.48 7.23 1.37
C GLN A 354 -4.09 6.58 1.27
N ASN A 355 -3.33 6.59 2.37
CA ASN A 355 -2.06 5.84 2.51
C ASN A 355 -2.29 4.31 2.59
N ASP A 356 -3.53 3.84 2.43
CA ASP A 356 -3.87 2.43 2.29
C ASP A 356 -3.83 2.07 0.79
N PRO A 357 -2.88 1.24 0.33
CA PRO A 357 -2.79 0.84 -1.08
C PRO A 357 -3.95 -0.06 -1.52
N LEU A 358 -4.74 -0.59 -0.57
CA LEU A 358 -5.90 -1.43 -0.83
C LEU A 358 -7.13 -0.82 -0.13
N PRO A 359 -7.60 0.37 -0.52
CA PRO A 359 -8.57 1.14 0.27
C PRO A 359 -10.00 0.57 0.24
N GLY A 360 -10.32 -0.35 -0.67
CA GLY A 360 -11.61 -1.04 -0.74
C GLY A 360 -11.74 -2.15 0.30
N ARG A 361 -12.98 -2.53 0.66
CA ARG A 361 -13.27 -3.67 1.55
C ARG A 361 -14.45 -4.49 1.03
N ILE A 362 -14.29 -5.81 0.97
CA ILE A 362 -15.37 -6.78 0.72
C ILE A 362 -15.58 -7.60 2.00
N ARG A 363 -16.83 -7.82 2.38
CA ARG A 363 -17.21 -8.81 3.41
C ARG A 363 -17.69 -10.07 2.72
N TYR A 364 -17.17 -11.22 3.12
CA TYR A 364 -17.57 -12.52 2.59
C TYR A 364 -17.71 -13.54 3.71
N ARG A 365 -18.33 -14.68 3.39
CA ARG A 365 -18.40 -15.82 4.30
C ARG A 365 -17.33 -16.83 3.91
N ALA A 366 -16.42 -17.13 4.84
CA ALA A 366 -15.37 -18.11 4.62
C ALA A 366 -15.91 -19.55 4.71
N ALA A 367 -15.09 -20.53 4.33
CA ALA A 367 -15.45 -21.95 4.30
C ALA A 367 -15.83 -22.53 5.68
N ASP A 368 -15.31 -21.94 6.77
CA ASP A 368 -15.66 -22.24 8.17
C ASP A 368 -16.96 -21.56 8.64
N HIS A 369 -17.70 -20.95 7.71
CA HIS A 369 -18.90 -20.16 7.93
C HIS A 369 -18.73 -18.84 8.69
N SER A 370 -17.51 -18.41 9.01
CA SER A 370 -17.24 -17.10 9.62
C SER A 370 -17.47 -15.94 8.62
N GLU A 371 -17.82 -14.76 9.13
CA GLU A 371 -17.80 -13.53 8.33
C GLU A 371 -16.41 -12.90 8.40
N VAL A 372 -15.78 -12.72 7.23
CA VAL A 372 -14.42 -12.20 7.08
C VAL A 372 -14.45 -10.97 6.18
N GLU A 373 -13.64 -9.98 6.51
CA GLU A 373 -13.42 -8.80 5.67
C GLU A 373 -12.06 -8.88 5.00
N VAL A 374 -12.02 -8.53 3.71
CA VAL A 374 -10.81 -8.60 2.88
C VAL A 374 -10.61 -7.28 2.13
N PRO A 375 -9.39 -6.71 2.13
CA PRO A 375 -9.07 -5.49 1.39
C PRO A 375 -8.94 -5.74 -0.12
N PHE A 376 -9.08 -4.68 -0.91
CA PHE A 376 -8.79 -4.69 -2.34
C PHE A 376 -8.42 -3.28 -2.84
N GLY A 377 -7.63 -3.20 -3.91
CA GLY A 377 -7.20 -1.96 -4.56
C GLY A 377 -7.71 -1.81 -5.98
N ASP A 378 -7.23 -0.78 -6.67
CA ASP A 378 -7.67 -0.43 -8.03
C ASP A 378 -7.38 -1.51 -9.09
N LYS A 379 -6.30 -2.26 -8.92
CA LYS A 379 -5.87 -3.34 -9.84
C LYS A 379 -6.62 -4.66 -9.64
N ASP A 380 -7.39 -4.80 -8.56
CA ASP A 380 -8.06 -6.05 -8.18
C ASP A 380 -9.43 -6.23 -8.83
N GLN A 381 -9.96 -5.20 -9.48
CA GLN A 381 -11.22 -5.24 -10.22
C GLN A 381 -11.01 -5.72 -11.66
N CYS A 382 -11.86 -6.64 -12.12
CA CYS A 382 -11.88 -7.09 -13.51
C CYS A 382 -12.56 -6.06 -14.42
N GLY A 383 -11.95 -4.88 -14.55
CA GLY A 383 -12.49 -3.73 -15.27
C GLY A 383 -12.66 -2.50 -14.37
N GLU A 384 -13.07 -1.39 -14.96
CA GLU A 384 -13.13 -0.07 -14.30
C GLU A 384 -14.56 0.34 -13.90
N PHE A 385 -15.51 -0.61 -13.83
CA PHE A 385 -16.92 -0.34 -13.57
C PHE A 385 -17.19 0.17 -12.14
N THR A 386 -18.25 0.96 -11.98
CA THR A 386 -18.59 1.54 -10.68
C THR A 386 -19.19 0.50 -9.71
N LEU A 387 -18.39 0.06 -8.73
CA LEU A 387 -18.86 -0.63 -7.51
C LEU A 387 -19.47 0.36 -6.50
N ARG A 388 -20.46 -0.09 -5.74
CA ARG A 388 -21.19 0.62 -4.67
C ARG A 388 -21.28 -0.26 -3.42
N HIS A 389 -21.52 0.38 -2.28
CA HIS A 389 -21.80 -0.33 -1.03
C HIS A 389 -23.02 -1.25 -1.16
N GLY A 390 -22.90 -2.50 -0.71
CA GLY A 390 -23.94 -3.51 -0.77
C GLY A 390 -24.02 -4.31 -2.08
N ASP A 391 -23.21 -3.99 -3.10
CA ASP A 391 -23.10 -4.82 -4.31
C ASP A 391 -22.61 -6.23 -3.95
N TRP A 392 -23.22 -7.24 -4.59
CA TRP A 392 -22.71 -8.61 -4.58
C TRP A 392 -21.61 -8.77 -5.62
N VAL A 393 -20.47 -9.30 -5.20
CA VAL A 393 -19.31 -9.56 -6.05
C VAL A 393 -18.84 -11.01 -5.91
N GLN A 394 -18.31 -11.55 -7.00
CA GLN A 394 -17.47 -12.73 -6.97
C GLN A 394 -16.01 -12.32 -7.14
N PHE A 395 -15.11 -13.02 -6.46
CA PHE A 395 -13.68 -12.70 -6.43
C PHE A 395 -12.87 -13.93 -6.01
N GLN A 396 -11.56 -13.87 -6.16
CA GLN A 396 -10.62 -14.85 -5.63
C GLN A 396 -9.79 -14.24 -4.50
N VAL A 397 -9.38 -15.04 -3.51
CA VAL A 397 -8.50 -14.57 -2.44
C VAL A 397 -7.06 -14.80 -2.85
N ALA A 398 -6.30 -13.71 -3.02
CA ALA A 398 -4.86 -13.75 -3.14
C ALA A 398 -4.22 -13.63 -1.74
N THR A 399 -3.15 -14.38 -1.49
CA THR A 399 -2.33 -14.25 -0.27
C THR A 399 -0.91 -13.89 -0.69
N ASP A 400 -0.41 -12.72 -0.27
CA ASP A 400 0.97 -12.31 -0.50
C ASP A 400 1.91 -13.20 0.33
N ARG A 401 2.92 -13.77 -0.33
CA ARG A 401 3.86 -14.71 0.30
C ARG A 401 4.77 -14.04 1.32
N ARG A 402 4.98 -12.72 1.22
CA ARG A 402 5.97 -11.95 1.97
C ARG A 402 5.47 -11.54 3.36
N ASP A 403 4.23 -11.04 3.44
CA ASP A 403 3.61 -10.58 4.70
C ASP A 403 2.38 -11.41 5.11
N GLN A 404 1.98 -12.40 4.30
CA GLN A 404 0.78 -13.24 4.49
C GLN A 404 -0.54 -12.45 4.47
N LEU A 405 -0.52 -11.23 3.93
CA LEU A 405 -1.72 -10.42 3.75
C LEU A 405 -2.64 -11.05 2.70
N LYS A 406 -3.91 -11.21 3.07
CA LYS A 406 -4.96 -11.65 2.15
C LYS A 406 -5.63 -10.43 1.52
N ARG A 407 -5.79 -10.44 0.19
CA ARG A 407 -6.63 -9.48 -0.55
C ARG A 407 -7.63 -10.19 -1.46
N ALA A 408 -8.69 -9.48 -1.84
CA ALA A 408 -9.58 -9.92 -2.90
C ALA A 408 -9.01 -9.43 -4.22
N THR A 409 -8.95 -10.33 -5.21
CA THR A 409 -8.55 -10.04 -6.59
C THR A 409 -9.54 -10.69 -7.57
N ASN A 410 -9.41 -10.39 -8.86
CA ASN A 410 -10.35 -10.83 -9.90
C ASN A 410 -11.82 -10.51 -9.58
N ILE A 411 -12.07 -9.32 -9.01
CA ILE A 411 -13.39 -8.90 -8.53
C ILE A 411 -14.31 -8.57 -9.72
N SER A 412 -15.46 -9.26 -9.79
CA SER A 412 -16.51 -8.99 -10.78
C SER A 412 -17.89 -8.84 -10.13
N LEU A 413 -18.69 -7.90 -10.64
CA LEU A 413 -20.03 -7.59 -10.17
C LEU A 413 -21.00 -8.72 -10.53
N LEU A 414 -21.78 -9.21 -9.55
CA LEU A 414 -22.82 -10.21 -9.75
C LEU A 414 -24.17 -9.55 -10.04
N ASP A 415 -24.95 -10.20 -10.90
CA ASP A 415 -26.33 -9.83 -11.24
C ASP A 415 -27.25 -9.70 -10.01
N GLU A 416 -26.99 -10.48 -8.97
CA GLU A 416 -27.72 -10.44 -7.69
C GLU A 416 -27.68 -9.03 -7.04
N SER A 417 -26.68 -8.20 -7.36
CA SER A 417 -26.57 -6.80 -6.92
C SER A 417 -27.78 -5.97 -7.35
N PHE A 418 -28.23 -6.11 -8.61
CA PHE A 418 -29.33 -5.30 -9.16
C PHE A 418 -30.67 -5.61 -8.49
N ASN A 419 -30.80 -6.79 -7.90
CA ASN A 419 -32.00 -7.21 -7.17
C ASN A 419 -32.10 -6.58 -5.76
N VAL A 420 -30.95 -6.20 -5.17
CA VAL A 420 -30.87 -5.69 -3.78
C VAL A 420 -30.49 -4.21 -3.69
N SER A 421 -29.83 -3.65 -4.71
CA SER A 421 -29.38 -2.25 -4.71
C SER A 421 -30.55 -1.25 -4.82
N GLY A 422 -31.72 -1.70 -5.30
CA GLY A 422 -32.87 -0.84 -5.56
C GLY A 422 -32.63 0.20 -6.67
N GLU A 423 -31.58 0.03 -7.47
CA GLU A 423 -31.23 1.00 -8.52
C GLU A 423 -32.18 0.90 -9.72
N ARG A 424 -32.53 2.06 -10.31
CA ARG A 424 -33.33 2.08 -11.53
C ARG A 424 -32.48 1.62 -12.71
N ARG A 425 -32.66 0.35 -13.07
CA ARG A 425 -32.16 -0.25 -14.30
C ARG A 425 -33.04 0.21 -15.46
N GLU A 426 -32.41 0.65 -16.54
CA GLU A 426 -33.08 1.10 -17.76
C GLU A 426 -32.51 0.38 -18.98
N GLN A 427 -33.34 0.27 -20.02
CA GLN A 427 -33.02 -0.49 -21.22
C GLN A 427 -32.80 0.42 -22.43
N GLY A 428 -31.95 -0.03 -23.36
CA GLY A 428 -31.69 0.67 -24.60
C GLY A 428 -30.85 -0.13 -25.58
N VAL A 429 -30.56 0.49 -26.72
CA VAL A 429 -29.73 -0.08 -27.79
C VAL A 429 -28.52 0.83 -28.03
N VAL A 430 -27.32 0.24 -28.13
CA VAL A 430 -26.11 0.97 -28.52
C VAL A 430 -26.27 1.49 -29.95
N CYS A 431 -26.24 2.81 -30.13
CA CYS A 431 -26.43 3.44 -31.44
C CYS A 431 -25.16 4.08 -32.02
N ILE A 432 -24.22 4.50 -31.17
CA ILE A 432 -22.96 5.10 -31.59
C ILE A 432 -21.85 4.57 -30.68
N LEU A 433 -20.76 4.11 -31.27
CA LEU A 433 -19.51 3.81 -30.59
C LEU A 433 -18.42 4.74 -31.14
N ARG A 434 -17.52 5.17 -30.26
CA ARG A 434 -16.32 5.95 -30.55
C ARG A 434 -15.19 5.43 -29.68
N GLU A 435 -13.99 5.95 -29.87
CA GLU A 435 -12.81 5.58 -29.10
C GLU A 435 -13.02 5.90 -27.59
N GLY A 436 -13.12 4.85 -26.77
CA GLY A 436 -13.32 4.91 -25.31
C GLY A 436 -14.76 5.15 -24.81
N PHE A 437 -15.69 5.56 -25.67
CA PHE A 437 -17.05 5.93 -25.24
C PHE A 437 -18.14 5.66 -26.28
N GLY A 438 -19.39 5.64 -25.85
CA GLY A 438 -20.53 5.44 -26.75
C GLY A 438 -21.80 6.17 -26.33
N PHE A 439 -22.86 5.94 -27.10
CA PHE A 439 -24.21 6.45 -26.85
C PHE A 439 -25.26 5.36 -27.00
N ILE A 440 -26.13 5.24 -25.99
CA ILE A 440 -27.26 4.31 -25.93
C ILE A 440 -28.55 5.09 -26.25
N ARG A 441 -29.35 4.61 -27.18
CA ARG A 441 -30.74 5.07 -27.38
C ARG A 441 -31.62 4.35 -26.37
N CYS A 442 -32.17 5.11 -25.43
CA CYS A 442 -32.99 4.60 -24.34
C CYS A 442 -34.40 4.25 -24.83
N VAL A 443 -35.06 3.30 -24.15
CA VAL A 443 -36.50 3.08 -24.30
C VAL A 443 -37.29 4.22 -23.63
N GLU A 444 -36.87 4.62 -22.42
CA GLU A 444 -37.63 5.56 -21.57
C GLU A 444 -37.23 7.04 -21.72
N ARG A 445 -36.28 7.37 -22.60
CA ARG A 445 -35.84 8.76 -22.86
C ARG A 445 -35.73 9.06 -24.35
N GLU A 446 -36.14 10.28 -24.72
CA GLU A 446 -35.95 10.83 -26.07
C GLU A 446 -34.47 11.11 -26.40
N HIS A 447 -33.64 11.38 -25.39
CA HIS A 447 -32.22 11.66 -25.56
C HIS A 447 -31.37 10.40 -25.43
N THR A 448 -30.28 10.33 -26.20
CA THR A 448 -29.28 9.28 -26.06
C THR A 448 -28.44 9.49 -24.80
N MET A 449 -28.16 8.39 -24.10
CA MET A 449 -27.33 8.39 -22.90
C MET A 449 -25.87 8.12 -23.25
N PHE A 450 -24.97 8.98 -22.77
CA PHE A 450 -23.53 8.82 -22.90
C PHE A 450 -23.00 7.75 -21.93
N PHE A 451 -21.99 6.99 -22.36
CA PHE A 451 -21.28 6.05 -21.49
C PHE A 451 -19.80 5.89 -21.84
N HIS A 452 -18.99 5.47 -20.86
CA HIS A 452 -17.58 5.11 -21.03
C HIS A 452 -17.43 3.58 -21.08
N PHE A 453 -16.45 3.06 -21.83
CA PHE A 453 -16.23 1.61 -21.94
C PHE A 453 -15.80 0.95 -20.61
N ALA A 454 -15.24 1.72 -19.68
CA ALA A 454 -15.01 1.29 -18.29
C ALA A 454 -16.24 0.69 -17.60
N GLU A 455 -17.43 1.22 -17.91
CA GLU A 455 -18.68 0.85 -17.23
C GLU A 455 -19.32 -0.42 -17.78
N VAL A 456 -18.69 -1.08 -18.76
CA VAL A 456 -19.20 -2.33 -19.35
C VAL A 456 -18.80 -3.50 -18.46
N LEU A 457 -19.79 -4.21 -17.92
CA LEU A 457 -19.59 -5.25 -16.91
C LEU A 457 -19.07 -6.58 -17.47
N ARG A 458 -19.11 -6.76 -18.80
CA ARG A 458 -18.85 -8.05 -19.44
C ARG A 458 -17.41 -8.19 -19.89
N LEU A 459 -16.65 -8.99 -19.17
CA LEU A 459 -15.32 -9.43 -19.57
C LEU A 459 -15.37 -10.20 -20.90
N GLY A 460 -14.54 -9.79 -21.87
CA GLY A 460 -14.25 -10.55 -23.09
C GLY A 460 -15.22 -10.37 -24.27
N HIS A 461 -16.19 -9.45 -24.20
CA HIS A 461 -16.99 -9.04 -25.36
C HIS A 461 -16.98 -7.52 -25.51
N GLU A 462 -16.53 -7.04 -26.67
CA GLU A 462 -16.70 -5.64 -27.05
C GLU A 462 -18.16 -5.36 -27.40
N LEU A 463 -18.70 -4.23 -26.93
CA LEU A 463 -20.01 -3.75 -27.36
C LEU A 463 -20.01 -3.46 -28.86
N SER A 464 -21.05 -3.91 -29.55
CA SER A 464 -21.30 -3.61 -30.96
C SER A 464 -22.46 -2.63 -31.14
N VAL A 465 -22.47 -1.87 -32.24
CA VAL A 465 -23.63 -1.03 -32.59
C VAL A 465 -24.80 -1.95 -32.92
N GLY A 466 -25.94 -1.73 -32.27
CA GLY A 466 -27.11 -2.61 -32.31
C GLY A 466 -27.26 -3.51 -31.08
N ASP A 467 -26.24 -3.60 -30.21
CA ASP A 467 -26.35 -4.39 -28.98
C ASP A 467 -27.41 -3.82 -28.04
N GLU A 468 -28.21 -4.73 -27.50
CA GLU A 468 -29.20 -4.45 -26.46
C GLU A 468 -28.53 -4.45 -25.09
N VAL A 469 -28.83 -3.43 -24.29
CA VAL A 469 -28.16 -3.21 -23.00
C VAL A 469 -29.13 -2.76 -21.91
N GLU A 470 -28.79 -3.14 -20.69
CA GLU A 470 -29.38 -2.66 -19.46
C GLU A 470 -28.33 -1.91 -18.64
N PHE A 471 -28.67 -0.74 -18.15
CA PHE A 471 -27.72 0.17 -17.48
C PHE A 471 -28.40 0.91 -16.34
N THR A 472 -27.59 1.47 -15.44
CA THR A 472 -28.07 2.39 -14.40
C THR A 472 -27.69 3.81 -14.81
N VAL A 473 -28.56 4.79 -14.57
CA VAL A 473 -28.24 6.19 -14.84
C VAL A 473 -27.62 6.83 -13.61
N ASP A 474 -26.40 7.34 -13.75
CA ASP A 474 -25.77 8.13 -12.71
C ASP A 474 -26.24 9.59 -12.78
N PRO A 475 -26.91 10.13 -11.74
CA PRO A 475 -27.29 11.54 -11.69
C PRO A 475 -26.11 12.49 -11.53
N VAL A 476 -24.91 12.01 -11.14
CA VAL A 476 -23.72 12.83 -10.94
C VAL A 476 -22.56 12.25 -11.75
N SER A 477 -22.18 12.91 -12.85
CA SER A 477 -20.94 12.56 -13.55
C SER A 477 -19.73 12.94 -12.68
N THR A 478 -19.27 11.98 -11.89
CA THR A 478 -18.07 12.05 -11.03
C THR A 478 -16.79 12.44 -11.81
N PHE A 479 -16.82 12.32 -13.13
CA PHE A 479 -15.73 12.65 -14.06
C PHE A 479 -15.79 14.07 -14.65
N SER A 480 -16.75 14.93 -14.29
CA SER A 480 -16.86 16.28 -14.89
C SER A 480 -17.52 17.33 -14.01
N ALA A 481 -16.68 18.08 -13.28
CA ALA A 481 -17.09 19.21 -12.42
C ALA A 481 -17.87 20.35 -13.13
N ASN A 482 -17.89 20.37 -14.47
CA ASN A 482 -18.48 21.46 -15.27
C ASN A 482 -19.61 21.01 -16.23
N ASN A 483 -20.14 19.79 -16.12
CA ASN A 483 -21.18 19.31 -17.04
C ASN A 483 -22.21 18.42 -16.33
N THR A 484 -23.45 18.89 -16.21
CA THR A 484 -24.59 18.16 -15.62
C THR A 484 -25.13 17.06 -16.56
N ARG A 485 -24.24 16.36 -17.28
CA ARG A 485 -24.60 15.29 -18.21
C ARG A 485 -24.68 13.98 -17.44
N GLN A 486 -25.89 13.45 -17.35
CA GLN A 486 -26.15 12.10 -16.87
C GLN A 486 -25.38 11.10 -17.74
N SER A 487 -24.81 10.07 -17.11
CA SER A 487 -24.09 8.98 -17.80
C SER A 487 -24.68 7.63 -17.44
N ALA A 488 -24.66 6.70 -18.39
CA ALA A 488 -24.99 5.31 -18.12
C ALA A 488 -23.75 4.59 -17.54
N ILE A 489 -23.95 3.94 -16.41
CA ILE A 489 -22.97 3.14 -15.66
C ILE A 489 -23.48 1.69 -15.54
N ARG A 490 -22.62 0.74 -15.13
CA ARG A 490 -23.01 -0.66 -14.88
C ARG A 490 -23.72 -1.30 -16.07
N ILE A 491 -23.15 -1.14 -17.26
CA ILE A 491 -23.75 -1.55 -18.53
C ILE A 491 -23.60 -3.05 -18.70
N LYS A 492 -24.76 -3.72 -18.79
CA LYS A 492 -24.91 -5.15 -18.97
C LYS A 492 -25.47 -5.42 -20.36
N HIS A 493 -24.88 -6.36 -21.09
CA HIS A 493 -25.48 -6.85 -22.34
C HIS A 493 -26.75 -7.66 -22.06
N LEU A 494 -27.79 -7.43 -22.86
CA LEU A 494 -29.01 -8.23 -22.90
C LEU A 494 -29.00 -9.16 -24.13
N PRO A 495 -29.73 -10.28 -24.10
CA PRO A 495 -30.03 -11.06 -25.30
C PRO A 495 -30.84 -10.23 -26.31
N ALA A 496 -30.62 -10.45 -27.61
CA ALA A 496 -31.38 -9.77 -28.66
C ALA A 496 -32.90 -10.06 -28.54
N GLY A 497 -33.73 -9.03 -28.69
CA GLY A 497 -35.18 -9.07 -28.52
C GLY A 497 -35.66 -8.82 -27.09
N SER A 498 -34.78 -8.46 -26.15
CA SER A 498 -35.14 -8.07 -24.77
C SER A 498 -35.65 -6.62 -24.68
N VAL A 499 -35.17 -5.74 -25.57
CA VAL A 499 -35.45 -4.30 -25.55
C VAL A 499 -36.54 -3.95 -26.54
N SER A 500 -37.68 -3.48 -26.05
CA SER A 500 -38.80 -3.01 -26.87
C SER A 500 -39.04 -1.51 -26.69
N PHE A 501 -38.99 -0.75 -27.78
CA PHE A 501 -39.29 0.69 -27.78
C PHE A 501 -40.79 0.99 -27.76
N GLU A 502 -41.62 0.07 -28.26
CA GLU A 502 -43.07 0.26 -28.37
C GLU A 502 -43.77 -1.05 -27.96
N THR A 503 -44.58 -0.99 -26.90
CA THR A 503 -45.46 -2.10 -26.55
C THR A 503 -46.82 -1.89 -27.20
N LEU A 504 -47.24 -2.83 -28.04
CA LEU A 504 -48.54 -2.81 -28.69
C LEU A 504 -49.66 -3.01 -27.67
N VAL A 505 -50.35 -1.92 -27.30
CA VAL A 505 -51.40 -1.94 -26.27
C VAL A 505 -52.68 -2.64 -26.77
N GLU A 506 -53.11 -2.39 -28.01
CA GLU A 506 -54.35 -2.93 -28.55
C GLU A 506 -54.29 -3.10 -30.09
N ARG A 507 -54.97 -4.11 -30.64
CA ARG A 507 -55.14 -4.31 -32.09
C ARG A 507 -56.60 -4.16 -32.48
N GLY A 508 -56.85 -3.55 -33.64
CA GLY A 508 -58.19 -3.47 -34.24
C GLY A 508 -59.09 -2.34 -33.71
N VAL A 509 -58.52 -1.39 -32.96
CA VAL A 509 -59.21 -0.19 -32.47
C VAL A 509 -59.85 0.58 -33.64
N ARG A 510 -61.11 0.99 -33.46
CA ARG A 510 -61.84 1.82 -34.42
C ARG A 510 -62.01 3.22 -33.85
N GLY A 511 -61.61 4.23 -34.61
CA GLY A 511 -61.70 5.64 -34.23
C GLY A 511 -62.24 6.49 -35.36
N LEU A 512 -62.64 7.73 -35.03
CA LEU A 512 -63.15 8.72 -35.98
C LEU A 512 -62.13 9.87 -36.05
N VAL A 513 -61.64 10.18 -37.25
CA VAL A 513 -60.58 11.18 -37.43
C VAL A 513 -61.13 12.58 -37.17
N GLN A 514 -60.77 13.17 -36.02
CA GLN A 514 -61.20 14.53 -35.65
C GLN A 514 -60.32 15.64 -36.24
N LYS A 515 -59.08 15.33 -36.61
CA LYS A 515 -58.12 16.26 -37.20
C LYS A 515 -57.28 15.52 -38.23
N GLU A 516 -57.26 16.04 -39.45
CA GLU A 516 -56.41 15.51 -40.52
C GLU A 516 -54.93 15.78 -40.21
N ALA A 517 -54.06 14.82 -40.52
CA ALA A 517 -52.62 14.98 -40.31
C ALA A 517 -52.07 16.04 -41.25
N GLN A 518 -51.33 17.02 -40.73
CA GLN A 518 -50.68 18.01 -41.59
C GLN A 518 -49.53 17.35 -42.35
N VAL A 519 -49.67 17.32 -43.68
CA VAL A 519 -48.58 16.92 -44.59
C VAL A 519 -47.41 17.87 -44.37
N PRO A 520 -46.19 17.39 -44.08
CA PRO A 520 -45.03 18.25 -43.97
C PRO A 520 -44.81 19.04 -45.27
N PRO A 521 -44.49 20.34 -45.21
CA PRO A 521 -44.23 21.10 -46.42
C PRO A 521 -43.04 20.49 -47.18
N PRO A 522 -43.09 20.42 -48.53
CA PRO A 522 -41.94 19.96 -49.30
C PRO A 522 -40.74 20.87 -49.01
N ALA A 523 -39.59 20.26 -48.74
CA ALA A 523 -38.38 21.00 -48.38
C ALA A 523 -38.00 22.01 -49.50
N PRO A 524 -37.58 23.24 -49.14
CA PRO A 524 -37.29 24.27 -50.13
C PRO A 524 -36.10 23.87 -51.00
N ASN A 525 -36.35 23.85 -52.31
CA ASN A 525 -35.40 23.43 -53.33
C ASN A 525 -34.34 24.52 -53.54
N ASN A 526 -33.26 24.50 -52.74
CA ASN A 526 -32.17 25.46 -52.87
C ASN A 526 -31.10 24.91 -53.84
N GLY A 527 -31.27 25.21 -55.13
CA GLY A 527 -30.32 24.83 -56.17
C GLY A 527 -29.02 25.63 -56.12
N SER A 528 -27.91 25.00 -56.50
CA SER A 528 -26.61 25.62 -56.77
C SER A 528 -25.79 24.75 -57.74
N PRO A 529 -24.89 25.31 -58.55
CA PRO A 529 -25.02 25.09 -60.01
C PRO A 529 -24.11 24.03 -60.65
N THR A 530 -24.64 23.46 -61.73
CA THR A 530 -24.00 23.06 -62.99
C THR A 530 -22.59 22.43 -62.97
N ARG A 531 -22.50 21.16 -63.37
CA ARG A 531 -21.48 20.72 -64.33
C ARG A 531 -22.08 19.81 -65.40
N THR A 532 -21.88 20.19 -66.66
CA THR A 532 -22.38 19.50 -67.86
C THR A 532 -21.57 18.23 -68.17
N PRO A 533 -22.10 17.30 -69.01
CA PRO A 533 -21.66 15.91 -69.04
C PRO A 533 -20.47 15.63 -69.96
N SER A 534 -19.81 14.50 -69.74
CA SER A 534 -18.85 13.90 -70.67
C SER A 534 -19.16 12.42 -70.83
N GLN A 535 -19.19 11.94 -72.08
CA GLN A 535 -19.59 10.59 -72.47
C GLN A 535 -18.55 9.53 -72.04
N VAL A 536 -18.99 8.33 -71.67
CA VAL A 536 -18.36 7.04 -72.08
C VAL A 536 -19.44 5.98 -72.29
N HIS A 537 -19.24 5.09 -73.25
CA HIS A 537 -20.21 4.10 -73.73
C HIS A 537 -20.50 2.90 -72.81
N THR A 538 -21.72 2.37 -72.94
CA THR A 538 -22.06 0.95 -72.67
C THR A 538 -21.47 0.02 -73.74
N PRO A 539 -21.26 -1.26 -73.41
CA PRO A 539 -21.65 -2.32 -74.34
C PRO A 539 -22.54 -3.38 -73.69
N THR A 540 -23.67 -3.65 -74.33
CA THR A 540 -24.61 -4.72 -73.99
C THR A 540 -24.13 -6.06 -74.57
N ARG A 541 -24.20 -7.17 -73.82
CA ARG A 541 -24.45 -8.47 -74.44
C ARG A 541 -25.05 -9.52 -73.50
N THR A 542 -26.16 -10.09 -73.95
CA THR A 542 -26.92 -11.20 -73.33
C THR A 542 -26.29 -12.56 -73.62
N VAL A 543 -26.39 -13.50 -72.65
CA VAL A 543 -26.23 -14.95 -72.86
C VAL A 543 -27.27 -15.69 -71.98
N PRO A 544 -28.02 -16.69 -72.49
CA PRO A 544 -29.13 -17.32 -71.76
C PRO A 544 -28.72 -18.52 -70.90
N CYS A 545 -29.59 -18.87 -69.94
CA CYS A 545 -29.48 -20.09 -69.12
C CYS A 545 -29.65 -21.37 -69.96
N SER A 546 -28.95 -22.43 -69.56
CA SER A 546 -29.24 -23.81 -69.97
C SER A 546 -29.17 -24.75 -68.76
N VAL A 547 -30.04 -25.75 -68.75
CA VAL A 547 -30.29 -26.67 -67.62
C VAL A 547 -29.78 -28.07 -67.96
N PRO A 548 -29.06 -28.76 -67.06
CA PRO A 548 -28.94 -30.21 -67.09
C PRO A 548 -29.92 -30.86 -66.10
N ARG A 549 -30.70 -31.82 -66.62
CA ARG A 549 -31.71 -32.59 -65.90
C ARG A 549 -31.09 -33.88 -65.36
N ALA A 550 -30.86 -33.97 -64.05
CA ALA A 550 -30.50 -35.24 -63.40
C ALA A 550 -31.75 -36.14 -63.27
N ARG A 551 -31.59 -37.44 -63.55
CA ARG A 551 -32.64 -38.46 -63.41
C ARG A 551 -32.64 -39.06 -62.02
N GLU A 552 -33.82 -39.51 -61.59
CA GLU A 552 -33.97 -40.48 -60.49
C GLU A 552 -33.18 -41.77 -60.74
N LYS A 553 -32.56 -42.29 -59.68
CA LYS A 553 -32.92 -43.58 -59.11
C LYS A 553 -32.64 -43.58 -57.61
#